data_AF-A0A3C0BD58-F1
#
_entry.id   AF-A0A3C0BD58-F1
#
_cell.length_a   1.000
_cell.length_b   1.000
_cell.length_c   1.000
_cell.angle_alpha   90.00
_cell.angle_beta   90.00
_cell.angle_gamma   90.00
#
_symmetry.space_group_name_H-M   'P 1'
#
loop_
_entity.id
_entity.type
_entity.pdbx_description
1 polymer ?
#
loop_
_entity_poly.entity_id
_entity_poly.type
_entity_poly.pdbx_seq_one_letter_code
_entity_poly.pdbx_strand_id
1 'polypeptide(L)' 'MTKEKIEIGEQSKPRFEFRSFGQNFDDAHKRMSRFSVPVPEKVWERYSEEIYILSRTNDINNTKIRNGKMDIKTYVQTV' A
#
# COMPACT_ATOMS: atom_id res chain seq x y z
N MET A 1 0.84 30.91 0.67
CA MET A 1 1.70 29.73 0.42
C MET A 1 1.13 28.96 -0.76
N THR A 2 1.48 29.38 -1.97
CA THR A 2 1.22 28.67 -3.22
C THR A 2 1.87 27.29 -3.12
N LYS A 3 1.08 26.24 -2.90
CA LYS A 3 1.59 24.86 -2.96
C LYS A 3 1.96 24.60 -4.41
N GLU A 4 3.26 24.63 -4.70
CA GLU A 4 3.82 24.12 -5.94
C GLU A 4 3.27 22.71 -6.18
N LYS A 5 2.77 22.46 -7.39
CA LYS A 5 2.30 21.15 -7.82
C LYS A 5 3.49 20.20 -7.71
N ILE A 6 3.48 19.34 -6.69
CA ILE A 6 4.46 18.27 -6.52
C ILE A 6 4.34 17.35 -7.73
N GLU A 7 5.42 17.18 -8.50
CA GLU A 7 5.42 16.28 -9.64
C GLU A 7 5.35 14.82 -9.15
N ILE A 8 4.46 14.03 -9.77
CA ILE A 8 4.27 12.63 -9.43
C ILE A 8 5.55 11.87 -9.81
N GLY A 9 6.30 11.41 -8.80
CA GLY A 9 7.53 10.63 -9.00
C GLY A 9 8.79 11.28 -8.43
N GLU A 10 8.75 12.56 -8.06
CA GLU A 10 9.94 13.31 -7.63
C GLU A 10 10.48 12.86 -6.26
N GLN A 11 9.58 12.63 -5.28
CA GLN A 11 9.94 12.15 -3.94
C GLN A 11 9.67 10.65 -3.73
N SER A 12 8.84 10.05 -4.58
CA SER A 12 8.32 8.69 -4.39
C SER A 12 8.32 7.96 -5.72
N LYS A 13 9.26 7.01 -5.89
CA LYS A 13 9.23 6.10 -7.04
C LYS A 13 7.90 5.33 -7.05
N PRO A 14 7.11 5.38 -8.14
CA PRO A 14 5.92 4.55 -8.30
C PRO A 14 6.27 3.09 -8.07
N ARG A 15 5.40 2.38 -7.36
CA ARG A 15 5.56 0.94 -7.10
C ARG A 15 4.31 0.24 -7.58
N PHE A 16 4.51 -0.86 -8.29
CA PHE A 16 3.42 -1.79 -8.53
C PHE A 16 3.13 -2.50 -7.22
N GLU A 17 1.88 -2.37 -6.75
CA GLU A 17 1.38 -3.10 -5.59
C GLU A 17 0.26 -4.02 -6.07
N PHE A 18 0.42 -5.32 -5.87
CA PHE A 18 -0.62 -6.31 -6.13
C PHE A 18 -1.30 -6.62 -4.79
N ARG A 19 -2.58 -6.31 -4.68
CA ARG A 19 -3.40 -6.65 -3.51
C ARG A 19 -4.39 -7.74 -3.90
N SER A 20 -4.42 -8.82 -3.13
CA SER A 20 -5.43 -9.88 -3.23
C SER A 20 -6.26 -9.88 -1.95
N PHE A 21 -7.57 -10.13 -2.07
CA PHE A 21 -8.50 -10.21 -0.94
C PHE A 21 -9.13 -11.61 -0.89
N GLY A 22 -9.16 -12.23 0.29
CA GLY A 22 -9.61 -13.62 0.44
C GLY A 22 -9.66 -14.04 1.91
N GLN A 23 -10.40 -15.10 2.21
CA GLN A 23 -10.55 -15.62 3.58
C GLN A 23 -9.38 -16.52 3.99
N ASN A 24 -8.70 -17.16 3.04
CA ASN A 24 -7.54 -18.02 3.28
C ASN A 24 -6.56 -17.93 2.08
N PHE A 25 -5.27 -17.81 2.37
CA PHE A 25 -4.17 -17.72 1.40
C PHE A 25 -3.10 -18.82 1.57
N ASP A 26 -3.37 -19.90 2.32
CA ASP A 26 -2.39 -20.94 2.67
C ASP A 26 -1.68 -21.55 1.47
N ASP A 27 -2.42 -21.88 0.40
CA ASP A 27 -1.84 -22.52 -0.78
C ASP A 27 -0.94 -21.57 -1.59
N ALA A 28 -1.36 -20.31 -1.71
CA ALA A 28 -0.53 -19.27 -2.34
C ALA A 28 0.72 -19.01 -1.51
N HIS A 29 0.59 -18.93 -0.18
CA HIS A 29 1.70 -18.80 0.76
C HIS A 29 2.71 -19.94 0.59
N LYS A 30 2.26 -21.20 0.67
CA LYS A 30 3.13 -22.40 0.49
C LYS A 30 3.87 -22.36 -0.85
N ARG A 31 3.17 -22.00 -1.93
CA ARG A 31 3.77 -21.92 -3.27
C ARG A 31 4.82 -20.82 -3.35
N MET A 32 4.53 -19.62 -2.82
CA MET A 32 5.48 -18.51 -2.80
C MET A 32 6.72 -18.85 -1.98
N SER A 33 6.54 -19.37 -0.76
CA SER A 33 7.63 -19.75 0.15
C SER A 33 8.60 -20.75 -0.48
N ARG A 34 8.11 -21.70 -1.29
CA ARG A 34 8.94 -22.66 -2.02
C ARG A 34 9.90 -22.00 -3.02
N PHE A 35 9.51 -20.89 -3.64
CA PHE A 35 10.29 -20.24 -4.71
C PHE A 35 11.16 -19.08 -4.22
N SER A 36 11.01 -18.63 -2.96
CA SER A 36 11.59 -17.37 -2.47
C SER A 36 12.87 -17.50 -1.63
N VAL A 37 13.38 -18.69 -1.33
CA VAL A 37 14.51 -18.86 -0.38
C VAL A 37 15.89 -18.58 -1.00
N PRO A 38 16.80 -17.89 -0.26
CA PRO A 38 16.68 -17.47 1.14
C PRO A 38 16.19 -16.01 1.29
N VAL A 39 15.02 -15.82 1.91
CA VAL A 39 14.54 -14.49 2.35
C VAL A 39 15.16 -14.19 3.71
N PRO A 40 15.77 -13.02 3.96
CA PRO A 40 16.27 -12.66 5.29
C PRO A 40 15.14 -12.58 6.33
N GLU A 41 15.35 -13.08 7.55
CA GLU A 41 14.33 -13.09 8.63
C GLU A 41 13.69 -11.72 8.90
N LYS A 42 14.49 -10.65 8.82
CA LYS A 42 14.04 -9.26 8.99
C LYS A 42 12.98 -8.79 7.99
N VAL A 43 12.72 -9.56 6.92
CA VAL A 43 11.72 -9.27 5.89
C VAL A 43 10.66 -10.38 5.74
N TRP A 44 10.61 -11.36 6.64
CA TRP A 44 9.59 -12.41 6.63
C TRP A 44 8.20 -11.87 6.95
N GLU A 45 8.10 -11.10 8.03
CA GLU A 45 6.86 -10.53 8.49
C GLU A 45 7.05 -9.05 8.78
N ARG A 46 6.06 -8.26 8.42
CA ARG A 46 6.01 -6.85 8.74
C ARG A 46 4.67 -6.54 9.37
N TYR A 47 4.72 -6.18 10.64
CA TYR A 47 3.60 -5.57 11.33
C TYR A 47 3.53 -4.10 10.98
N SER A 48 2.34 -3.61 10.68
CA SER A 48 2.11 -2.23 10.29
C SER A 48 0.78 -1.79 10.87
N GLU A 49 0.83 -0.93 11.87
CA GLU A 49 -0.38 -0.28 12.40
C GLU A 49 -0.80 0.82 11.44
N GLU A 50 -1.99 0.67 10.87
CA GLU A 50 -2.54 1.58 9.87
C GLU A 50 -3.97 1.96 10.24
N ILE A 51 -4.27 3.26 10.20
CA ILE A 51 -5.63 3.77 10.36
C ILE A 51 -6.11 4.24 8.99
N TYR A 52 -7.22 3.67 8.54
CA TYR A 52 -7.91 4.08 7.32
C TYR A 52 -9.10 4.96 7.68
N ILE A 53 -9.11 6.19 7.18
CA ILE A 53 -10.24 7.11 7.32
C ILE A 53 -11.01 7.10 6.01
N LEU A 54 -12.23 6.56 6.08
CA LEU A 54 -13.17 6.49 4.96
C LEU A 54 -14.39 7.33 5.31
N SER A 55 -14.95 8.06 4.35
CA SER A 55 -16.21 8.80 4.52
C SER A 55 -17.15 8.46 3.38
N ARG A 56 -18.43 8.26 3.70
CA ARG A 56 -19.48 8.05 2.70
C ARG A 56 -19.66 9.26 1.78
N THR A 57 -19.33 10.45 2.25
CA THR A 57 -19.47 11.71 1.48
C THR A 57 -18.21 12.10 0.72
N ASN A 58 -17.13 11.30 0.81
CA ASN A 58 -15.88 11.54 0.10
C ASN A 58 -15.55 10.33 -0.77
N ASP A 59 -15.77 10.47 -2.07
CA ASP A 59 -15.45 9.49 -3.11
C ASP A 59 -14.20 9.87 -3.93
N ILE A 60 -13.56 11.00 -3.60
CA ILE A 60 -12.41 11.53 -4.35
C ILE A 60 -11.11 10.88 -3.89
N ASN A 61 -10.94 10.74 -2.57
CA ASN A 61 -9.70 10.22 -2.00
C ASN A 61 -9.90 9.46 -0.68
N ASN A 62 -8.93 8.61 -0.38
CA ASN A 62 -8.85 7.86 0.87
C ASN A 62 -7.64 8.34 1.65
N THR A 63 -7.78 8.42 2.98
CA THR A 63 -6.68 8.82 3.87
C THR A 63 -6.20 7.62 4.67
N LYS A 64 -4.88 7.41 4.69
CA LYS A 64 -4.23 6.39 5.50
C LYS A 64 -3.20 7.03 6.40
N ILE A 65 -3.26 6.76 7.70
CA ILE A 65 -2.25 7.20 8.67
C ILE A 65 -1.42 6.00 9.09
N ARG A 66 -0.10 6.14 9.05
CA ARG A 66 0.87 5.12 9.47
C ARG A 66 2.18 5.74 9.94
N ASN A 67 2.74 5.27 11.05
CA ASN A 67 4.07 5.65 11.54
C ASN A 67 4.29 7.18 11.59
N GLY A 68 3.30 7.93 12.07
CA GLY A 68 3.33 9.40 12.14
C GLY A 68 3.25 10.12 10.78
N LYS A 69 3.02 9.39 9.68
CA LYS A 69 2.82 9.92 8.33
C LYS A 69 1.39 9.73 7.87
N MET A 70 0.96 10.58 6.93
CA MET A 70 -0.36 10.53 6.31
C MET A 70 -0.21 10.40 4.79
N ASP A 71 -0.78 9.34 4.23
CA ASP A 71 -0.89 9.12 2.80
C ASP A 71 -2.30 9.51 2.34
N ILE A 72 -2.41 10.37 1.32
CA ILE A 72 -3.67 10.66 0.62
C ILE A 72 -3.64 9.92 -0.71
N LYS A 73 -4.60 9.02 -0.94
CA LYS A 73 -4.70 8.20 -2.15
C LYS A 73 -5.87 8.69 -2.99
N THR A 74 -5.55 9.21 -4.17
CA THR A 74 -6.55 9.65 -5.16
C THR A 74 -6.63 8.62 -6.27
N TYR A 75 -7.84 8.27 -6.66
CA TYR A 75 -8.07 7.42 -7.82
C TYR A 75 -7.85 8.22 -9.11
N VAL A 76 -7.03 7.69 -10.04
CA VAL A 76 -6.64 8.42 -11.25
C VAL A 76 -7.40 7.92 -12.48
N GLN A 77 -7.33 6.61 -12.78
CA GLN A 77 -8.04 6.00 -13.92
C GLN A 77 -8.11 4.48 -13.80
N THR A 78 -9.06 3.85 -14.50
CA THR A 78 -8.99 2.42 -14.89
C THR A 78 -8.35 2.36 -16.27
N VAL A 79 -7.45 1.39 -16.47
CA VAL A 79 -6.90 1.04 -17.80
C VAL A 79 -7.58 -0.24 -18.27
#